data_AF-A0A537FE71-F1
#
_entry.id   AF-A0A537FE71-F1
#
_cell.length_a   1.000
_cell.length_b   1.000
_cell.length_c   1.000
_cell.angle_alpha   90.00
_cell.angle_beta   90.00
_cell.angle_gamma   90.00
#
_symmetry.space_group_name_H-M   'P 1'
#
loop_
_entity.id
_entity.type
_entity.pdbx_description
1 polymer ?
#
loop_
_entity_poly.entity_id
_entity_poly.type
_entity_poly.pdbx_seq_one_letter_code
_entity_poly.pdbx_strand_id
1 'polypeptide(L)'
;MPQLELAQIKNDSNTSASESELRIGNLRIPMPNRFPISPERNALKPAGVKDPLPGEVAVLARLAPPDTLKKILTQEDALKSMARFLSKETGVDAVRMLYLSLRGGATLSHSEELKTILDLQHLAGLDIITVQHTMETSPEDFDANLTFAERWMEERGVKKPLMPVIQAPEKKETATKLLQIAEKHDTSCLGLDLRGGFYYHSLREIEQFKKRKPKVWVHALQVPPKVRFGRLMPCSEGMILPMFGIDSYSRWIVPPPPTPLTKEVINVFDRKGWGSMKKKDFEALRNNNSNCNCAVCQGKDLEPFYEGKVLEVLAKAKVHDHLSQREELKKSREAIKKGEYLSLLKSKEYPKEFLKQLPRDEGPSNKS
;
A
#
# COMPACT_ATOMS: atom_id res chain seq x y z
N MET A 1 24.54 7.00 -8.32
CA MET A 1 23.42 6.92 -7.35
C MET A 1 22.33 6.09 -7.99
N PRO A 2 21.71 5.10 -7.33
CA PRO A 2 20.38 4.67 -7.75
C PRO A 2 19.40 5.77 -7.31
N GLN A 3 19.28 6.80 -8.15
CA GLN A 3 18.37 7.91 -7.93
C GLN A 3 16.93 7.36 -7.97
N LEU A 4 16.15 7.66 -6.93
CA LEU A 4 14.71 7.42 -6.94
C LEU A 4 14.04 8.62 -7.60
N GLU A 5 13.30 8.37 -8.67
CA GLU A 5 12.60 9.42 -9.41
C GLU A 5 11.28 8.90 -9.96
N LEU A 6 10.24 9.73 -9.91
CA LEU A 6 9.04 9.54 -10.71
C LEU A 6 9.16 10.34 -12.01
N ALA A 7 9.23 9.63 -13.14
CA ALA A 7 9.46 10.19 -14.47
C ALA A 7 8.24 10.00 -15.39
N GLN A 8 8.27 10.66 -16.56
CA GLN A 8 7.24 10.53 -17.61
C GLN A 8 5.80 10.78 -17.13
N ILE A 9 5.64 11.70 -16.16
CA ILE A 9 4.37 11.95 -15.50
C ILE A 9 3.34 12.51 -16.49
N LYS A 10 2.19 11.85 -16.58
CA LYS A 10 1.01 12.26 -17.34
C LYS A 10 -0.19 12.27 -16.41
N ASN A 11 -0.78 13.43 -16.21
CA ASN A 11 -1.92 13.59 -15.34
C ASN A 11 -3.23 13.39 -16.12
N ASP A 12 -4.19 12.74 -15.47
CA ASP A 12 -5.57 12.73 -15.93
C ASP A 12 -6.16 14.15 -15.80
N SER A 13 -7.02 14.55 -16.73
CA SER A 13 -7.60 15.89 -16.75
C SER A 13 -8.74 16.09 -15.75
N ASN A 14 -9.34 15.00 -15.25
CA ASN A 14 -10.58 15.03 -14.46
C ASN A 14 -10.40 14.52 -13.02
N THR A 15 -9.21 14.03 -12.69
CA THR A 15 -8.85 13.46 -11.39
C THR A 15 -7.41 13.81 -11.05
N SER A 16 -6.95 13.48 -9.84
CA SER A 16 -5.53 13.64 -9.49
C SER A 16 -4.69 12.41 -9.83
N ALA A 17 -5.21 11.51 -10.66
CA ALA A 17 -4.47 10.34 -11.09
C ALA A 17 -3.35 10.71 -12.07
N SER A 18 -2.21 10.04 -11.92
CA SER A 18 -1.09 10.18 -12.84
C SER A 18 -0.60 8.82 -13.31
N GLU A 19 -0.27 8.75 -14.60
CA GLU A 19 0.52 7.67 -15.18
C GLU A 19 1.97 8.12 -15.19
N SER A 20 2.86 7.27 -14.73
CA SER A 20 4.28 7.62 -14.59
C SER A 20 5.16 6.37 -14.53
N GLU A 21 6.46 6.59 -14.57
CA GLU A 21 7.48 5.56 -14.45
C GLU A 21 8.32 5.83 -13.20
N LEU A 22 8.20 4.97 -12.19
CA LEU A 22 9.09 4.96 -11.03
C LEU A 22 10.43 4.35 -11.43
N ARG A 23 11.50 5.13 -11.29
CA ARG A 23 12.88 4.74 -11.56
C ARG A 23 13.61 4.55 -10.25
N ILE A 24 14.13 3.35 -10.01
CA ILE A 24 14.98 3.04 -8.85
C ILE A 24 16.14 2.20 -9.34
N GLY A 25 17.33 2.80 -9.40
CA GLY A 25 18.48 2.18 -10.06
C GLY A 25 18.17 1.83 -11.51
N ASN A 26 18.27 0.55 -11.88
CA ASN A 26 17.98 0.05 -13.22
C ASN A 26 16.50 -0.32 -13.43
N LEU A 27 15.69 -0.35 -12.37
CA LEU A 27 14.28 -0.69 -12.50
C LEU A 27 13.48 0.47 -13.08
N ARG A 28 12.49 0.12 -13.90
CA ARG A 28 11.52 1.02 -14.52
C ARG A 28 10.14 0.42 -14.28
N ILE A 29 9.37 1.06 -13.41
CA ILE A 29 8.14 0.48 -12.87
C ILE A 29 6.97 1.41 -13.25
N PRO A 30 6.02 0.94 -14.05
CA PRO A 30 4.89 1.78 -14.46
C PRO A 30 3.88 1.94 -13.33
N MET A 31 3.36 3.16 -13.15
CA MET A 31 2.41 3.59 -12.11
C MET A 31 1.09 4.10 -12.75
N PRO A 32 -0.09 3.87 -12.13
CA PRO A 32 -0.23 3.27 -10.82
C PRO A 32 0.02 1.76 -10.78
N ASN A 33 0.46 1.26 -9.62
CA ASN A 33 0.82 -0.15 -9.44
C ASN A 33 0.51 -0.67 -8.02
N ARG A 34 0.54 -2.00 -7.88
CA ARG A 34 0.43 -2.68 -6.59
C ARG A 34 1.70 -3.47 -6.30
N PHE A 35 2.22 -3.29 -5.09
CA PHE A 35 3.39 -4.00 -4.60
C PHE A 35 3.00 -5.10 -3.62
N PRO A 36 3.54 -6.32 -3.80
CA PRO A 36 3.20 -7.44 -2.93
C PRO A 36 3.89 -7.27 -1.58
N ILE A 37 3.13 -7.54 -0.52
CA ILE A 37 3.69 -7.65 0.84
C ILE A 37 4.23 -9.06 1.09
N SER A 38 5.11 -9.21 2.07
CA SER A 38 5.67 -10.52 2.47
C SER A 38 4.59 -11.60 2.76
N PRO A 39 3.43 -11.35 3.41
CA PRO A 39 2.34 -12.34 3.50
C PRO A 39 1.77 -12.84 2.17
N GLU A 40 1.77 -12.02 1.12
CA GLU A 40 1.26 -12.41 -0.21
C GLU A 40 2.29 -13.24 -0.95
N ARG A 41 3.58 -12.90 -0.82
CA ARG A 41 4.68 -13.73 -1.35
C ARG A 41 4.70 -15.11 -0.70
N ASN A 42 4.51 -15.18 0.63
CA ASN A 42 4.42 -16.44 1.35
C ASN A 42 3.18 -17.29 0.98
N ALA A 43 2.17 -16.68 0.35
CA ALA A 43 0.97 -17.37 -0.10
C ALA A 43 1.13 -18.09 -1.44
N LEU A 44 2.19 -17.84 -2.21
CA LEU A 44 2.42 -18.46 -3.52
C LEU A 44 2.46 -19.99 -3.46
N LYS A 45 3.31 -20.55 -2.59
CA LYS A 45 3.47 -22.01 -2.44
C LYS A 45 2.16 -22.69 -2.00
N PRO A 46 1.46 -22.24 -0.93
CA PRO A 46 0.16 -22.80 -0.57
C PRO A 46 -0.93 -22.60 -1.64
N ALA A 47 -0.81 -21.59 -2.51
CA ALA A 47 -1.72 -21.37 -3.62
C ALA A 47 -1.41 -22.23 -4.86
N GLY A 48 -0.32 -23.02 -4.84
CA GLY A 48 0.11 -23.83 -5.98
C GLY A 48 0.74 -23.02 -7.12
N VAL A 49 1.12 -21.76 -6.87
CA VAL A 49 1.76 -20.89 -7.86
C VAL A 49 3.27 -20.96 -7.71
N LYS A 50 3.95 -21.36 -8.78
CA LYS A 50 5.41 -21.51 -8.81
C LYS A 50 6.14 -20.21 -9.10
N ASP A 51 5.58 -19.39 -9.98
CA ASP A 51 6.19 -18.13 -10.38
C ASP A 51 6.12 -17.09 -9.26
N PRO A 52 7.17 -16.27 -9.06
CA PRO A 52 7.11 -15.19 -8.10
C PRO A 52 6.02 -14.18 -8.49
N LEU A 53 5.42 -13.53 -7.49
CA LEU A 53 4.52 -12.42 -7.77
C LEU A 53 5.30 -11.33 -8.51
N PRO A 54 4.75 -10.78 -9.62
CA PRO A 54 5.32 -9.59 -10.24
C PRO A 54 5.32 -8.48 -9.20
N GLY A 55 6.48 -7.85 -9.01
CA GLY A 55 6.74 -6.99 -7.87
C GLY A 55 8.19 -6.55 -7.83
N GLU A 56 8.44 -5.44 -8.52
CA GLU A 56 9.70 -4.72 -8.64
C GLU A 56 10.08 -4.06 -7.31
N VAL A 57 9.08 -3.81 -6.44
CA VAL A 57 9.26 -3.43 -5.03
C VAL A 57 8.67 -4.51 -4.12
N ALA A 58 9.41 -4.92 -3.11
CA ALA A 58 9.03 -5.86 -2.06
C ALA A 58 8.81 -5.11 -0.75
N VAL A 59 7.57 -5.09 -0.27
CA VAL A 59 7.24 -4.52 1.04
C VAL A 59 7.37 -5.61 2.10
N LEU A 60 8.47 -5.58 2.85
CA LEU A 60 8.76 -6.51 3.95
C LEU A 60 7.93 -6.11 5.16
N ALA A 61 6.65 -6.46 5.10
CA ALA A 61 5.62 -5.99 6.01
C ALA A 61 5.51 -6.91 7.24
N ARG A 62 5.48 -6.34 8.46
CA ARG A 62 5.28 -7.10 9.70
C ARG A 62 4.32 -6.37 10.64
N LEU A 63 3.45 -7.13 11.32
CA LEU A 63 2.67 -6.58 12.45
C LEU A 63 3.62 -6.33 13.62
N ALA A 64 3.53 -5.13 14.20
CA ALA A 64 4.36 -4.71 15.32
C ALA A 64 3.48 -4.09 16.44
N PRO A 65 2.70 -4.91 17.16
CA PRO A 65 2.07 -4.47 18.41
C PRO A 65 3.15 -4.17 19.48
N PRO A 66 2.80 -3.50 20.60
CA PRO A 66 3.79 -3.00 21.56
C PRO A 66 4.73 -4.08 22.07
N ASP A 67 4.21 -5.27 22.42
CA ASP A 67 5.03 -6.38 22.90
C ASP A 67 6.01 -6.89 21.84
N THR A 68 5.60 -6.92 20.57
CA THR A 68 6.48 -7.37 19.48
C THR A 68 7.57 -6.33 19.21
N LEU A 69 7.21 -5.05 19.20
CA LEU A 69 8.17 -3.96 19.04
C LEU A 69 9.18 -3.96 20.19
N LYS A 70 8.70 -4.00 21.44
CA LYS A 70 9.54 -4.08 22.64
C LYS A 70 10.50 -5.25 22.57
N LYS A 71 10.04 -6.45 22.19
CA LYS A 71 10.91 -7.61 22.00
C LYS A 71 11.98 -7.36 20.94
N ILE A 72 11.63 -6.82 19.78
CA ILE A 72 12.61 -6.50 18.72
C ILE A 72 13.68 -5.52 19.22
N LEU A 73 13.30 -4.54 20.04
CA LEU A 73 14.21 -3.51 20.56
C LEU A 73 15.08 -3.99 21.72
N THR A 74 14.61 -4.95 22.52
CA THR A 74 15.26 -5.33 23.80
C THR A 74 15.80 -6.76 23.85
N GLN A 75 15.37 -7.65 22.94
CA GLN A 75 15.73 -9.07 22.96
C GLN A 75 16.53 -9.43 21.72
N GLU A 76 17.76 -9.90 21.94
CA GLU A 76 18.69 -10.28 20.88
C GLU A 76 18.10 -11.32 19.92
N ASP A 77 17.40 -12.34 20.44
CA ASP A 77 16.77 -13.38 19.63
C ASP A 77 15.66 -12.84 18.73
N ALA A 78 14.87 -11.90 19.23
CA ALA A 78 13.81 -11.26 18.46
C ALA A 78 14.39 -10.35 17.36
N LEU A 79 15.46 -9.61 17.68
CA LEU A 79 16.19 -8.80 16.70
C LEU A 79 16.83 -9.68 15.62
N LYS A 80 17.54 -10.75 16.00
CA LYS A 80 18.11 -11.75 15.06
C LYS A 80 17.03 -12.42 14.21
N SER A 81 15.86 -12.70 14.78
CA SER A 81 14.71 -13.24 14.05
C SER A 81 14.17 -12.23 13.02
N MET A 82 14.12 -10.94 13.37
CA MET A 82 13.73 -9.88 12.46
C MET A 82 14.76 -9.68 11.34
N ALA A 83 16.06 -9.67 11.66
CA ALA A 83 17.13 -9.59 10.66
C ALA A 83 17.08 -10.76 9.68
N ARG A 84 16.86 -11.99 10.17
CA ARG A 84 16.64 -13.18 9.33
C ARG A 84 15.41 -13.04 8.43
N PHE A 85 14.30 -12.51 8.96
CA PHE A 85 13.11 -12.22 8.16
C PHE A 85 13.39 -11.23 7.03
N LEU A 86 14.16 -10.16 7.31
CA LEU A 86 14.52 -9.16 6.30
C LEU A 86 15.55 -9.66 5.28
N SER A 87 16.36 -10.63 5.68
CA SER A 87 17.36 -11.27 4.83
C SER A 87 16.80 -12.43 4.01
N LYS A 88 15.53 -12.84 4.22
CA LYS A 88 14.90 -13.88 3.39
C LYS A 88 14.82 -13.43 1.94
N GLU A 89 15.06 -14.38 1.04
CA GLU A 89 15.09 -14.14 -0.41
C GLU A 89 13.80 -13.49 -0.90
N THR A 90 13.92 -12.22 -1.29
CA THR A 90 13.09 -11.63 -2.34
C THR A 90 13.76 -11.95 -3.68
N GLY A 91 13.03 -11.83 -4.80
CA GLY A 91 13.66 -11.94 -6.12
C GLY A 91 14.90 -11.04 -6.19
N VAL A 92 15.96 -11.52 -6.85
CA VAL A 92 17.30 -10.88 -6.90
C VAL A 92 17.23 -9.41 -7.35
N ASP A 93 16.22 -9.06 -8.15
CA ASP A 93 16.02 -7.73 -8.73
C ASP A 93 14.95 -6.87 -8.04
N ALA A 94 14.45 -7.25 -6.86
CA ALA A 94 13.41 -6.49 -6.17
C ALA A 94 14.00 -5.41 -5.24
N VAL A 95 13.52 -4.17 -5.35
CA VAL A 95 13.76 -3.10 -4.37
C VAL A 95 13.04 -3.44 -3.07
N ARG A 96 13.75 -3.46 -1.95
CA ARG A 96 13.21 -3.89 -0.66
C ARG A 96 13.02 -2.70 0.28
N MET A 97 11.87 -2.67 0.95
CA MET A 97 11.60 -1.72 2.02
C MET A 97 10.93 -2.40 3.21
N LEU A 98 11.26 -1.95 4.43
CA LEU A 98 10.61 -2.41 5.65
C LEU A 98 9.31 -1.62 5.84
N TYR A 99 8.27 -2.29 6.31
CA TYR A 99 7.12 -1.62 6.88
C TYR A 99 6.68 -2.35 8.15
N LEU A 100 6.63 -1.61 9.27
CA LEU A 100 6.14 -2.12 10.54
C LEU A 100 4.74 -1.55 10.75
N SER A 101 3.73 -2.41 10.70
CA SER A 101 2.37 -2.02 11.08
C SER A 101 2.30 -1.85 12.59
N LEU A 102 2.73 -0.67 13.06
CA LEU A 102 2.64 -0.21 14.44
C LEU A 102 1.17 -0.02 14.81
N ARG A 103 0.69 -0.80 15.78
CA ARG A 103 -0.72 -0.83 16.21
C ARG A 103 -0.82 -0.86 17.72
N GLY A 104 -1.93 -0.35 18.26
CA GLY A 104 -2.25 -0.46 19.68
C GLY A 104 -1.29 0.32 20.58
N GLY A 105 -0.90 1.55 20.18
CA GLY A 105 0.01 2.40 20.95
C GLY A 105 1.49 2.07 20.78
N ALA A 106 1.86 1.17 19.87
CA ALA A 106 3.27 0.93 19.55
C ALA A 106 3.86 2.16 18.85
N THR A 107 4.91 2.74 19.41
CA THR A 107 5.63 3.89 18.87
C THR A 107 7.12 3.75 19.15
N LEU A 108 7.95 4.51 18.42
CA LEU A 108 9.38 4.66 18.69
C LEU A 108 9.56 5.98 19.45
N SER A 109 9.65 5.89 20.77
CA SER A 109 9.61 7.05 21.67
C SER A 109 10.98 7.71 21.83
N HIS A 110 12.06 7.01 21.51
CA HIS A 110 13.43 7.47 21.76
C HIS A 110 14.33 7.26 20.55
N SER A 111 15.32 8.14 20.37
CA SER A 111 16.27 8.08 19.25
C SER A 111 17.08 6.78 19.20
N GLU A 112 17.33 6.13 20.33
CA GLU A 112 17.99 4.81 20.40
C GLU A 112 17.14 3.69 19.78
N GLU A 113 15.82 3.74 19.98
CA GLU A 113 14.90 2.79 19.39
C GLU A 113 14.85 2.98 17.87
N LEU A 114 14.76 4.24 17.42
CA LEU A 114 14.82 4.58 16.00
C LEU A 114 16.15 4.14 15.38
N LYS A 115 17.29 4.40 16.05
CA LYS A 115 18.62 3.95 15.62
C LYS A 115 18.65 2.44 15.43
N THR A 116 18.08 1.66 16.36
CA THR A 116 18.03 0.20 16.26
C THR A 116 17.29 -0.25 15.00
N ILE A 117 16.16 0.41 14.67
CA ILE A 117 15.40 0.11 13.46
C ILE A 117 16.14 0.56 12.19
N LEU A 118 16.84 1.70 12.21
CA LEU A 118 17.66 2.17 11.08
C LEU A 118 18.85 1.24 10.82
N ASP A 119 19.59 0.84 11.87
CA ASP A 119 20.69 -0.12 11.79
C ASP A 119 20.19 -1.45 11.22
N LEU A 120 19.03 -1.94 11.67
CA LEU A 120 18.41 -3.16 11.16
C LEU A 120 18.11 -3.07 9.65
N GLN A 121 17.52 -1.96 9.18
CA GLN A 121 17.22 -1.75 7.76
C GLN A 121 18.51 -1.71 6.92
N HIS A 122 19.55 -1.04 7.42
CA HIS A 122 20.82 -0.92 6.71
C HIS A 122 21.59 -2.25 6.65
N LEU A 123 21.72 -2.96 7.78
CA LEU A 123 22.42 -4.24 7.85
C LEU A 123 21.70 -5.34 7.04
N ALA A 124 20.37 -5.28 6.95
CA ALA A 124 19.60 -6.16 6.07
C ALA A 124 19.72 -5.79 4.56
N GLY A 125 20.40 -4.69 4.26
CA GLY A 125 20.63 -4.23 2.89
C GLY A 125 19.36 -3.71 2.20
N LEU A 126 18.38 -3.18 2.93
CA LEU A 126 17.15 -2.65 2.33
C LEU A 126 17.46 -1.45 1.43
N ASP A 127 16.73 -1.29 0.33
CA ASP A 127 17.02 -0.30 -0.70
C ASP A 127 16.44 1.08 -0.38
N ILE A 128 15.37 1.11 0.41
CA ILE A 128 14.71 2.33 0.90
C ILE A 128 14.70 2.30 2.42
N ILE A 129 15.17 3.38 3.03
CA ILE A 129 15.11 3.58 4.49
C ILE A 129 13.76 4.19 4.83
N THR A 130 13.05 3.61 5.78
CA THR A 130 11.74 4.11 6.23
C THR A 130 11.81 4.66 7.64
N VAL A 131 11.07 5.74 7.89
CA VAL A 131 10.83 6.31 9.22
C VAL A 131 9.32 6.49 9.38
N GLN A 132 8.74 5.83 10.38
CA GLN A 132 7.29 5.69 10.52
C GLN A 132 6.76 6.58 11.65
N HIS A 133 5.85 7.49 11.30
CA HIS A 133 5.01 8.23 12.24
C HIS A 133 3.84 7.35 12.71
N THR A 134 3.45 7.48 13.96
CA THR A 134 2.19 6.95 14.49
C THR A 134 1.32 8.05 15.06
N MET A 135 0.03 7.78 15.29
CA MET A 135 -0.88 8.77 15.89
C MET A 135 -0.47 9.20 17.31
N GLU A 136 0.39 8.43 17.98
CA GLU A 136 0.99 8.72 19.28
C GLU A 136 2.27 9.56 19.18
N THR A 137 2.82 9.74 17.97
CA THR A 137 4.00 10.59 17.71
C THR A 137 3.52 12.01 17.42
N SER A 138 4.06 13.01 18.13
CA SER A 138 3.75 14.40 17.79
C SER A 138 4.36 14.79 16.43
N PRO A 139 3.82 15.78 15.71
CA PRO A 139 4.47 16.31 14.50
C PRO A 139 5.92 16.75 14.77
N GLU A 140 6.19 17.37 15.91
CA GLU A 140 7.52 17.82 16.32
C GLU A 140 8.48 16.65 16.53
N ASP A 141 8.03 15.57 17.18
CA ASP A 141 8.83 14.36 17.35
C ASP A 141 9.07 13.65 16.01
N PHE A 142 8.11 13.71 15.09
CA PHE A 142 8.29 13.14 13.75
C PHE A 142 9.33 13.91 12.92
N ASP A 143 9.31 15.23 12.96
CA ASP A 143 10.32 16.10 12.37
C ASP A 143 11.72 15.81 12.97
N ALA A 144 11.80 15.68 14.30
CA ALA A 144 13.04 15.31 14.99
C ALA A 144 13.53 13.91 14.58
N ASN A 145 12.64 12.93 14.42
CA ASN A 145 12.96 11.58 13.98
C ASN A 145 13.51 11.55 12.54
N LEU A 146 12.95 12.35 11.64
CA LEU A 146 13.46 12.47 10.27
C LEU A 146 14.85 13.14 10.25
N THR A 147 15.01 14.23 10.99
CA THR A 147 16.31 14.92 11.16
C THR A 147 17.38 13.97 11.71
N PHE A 148 17.02 13.17 12.73
CA PHE A 148 17.90 12.16 13.30
C PHE A 148 18.30 11.10 12.26
N ALA A 149 17.35 10.61 11.47
CA ALA A 149 17.60 9.61 10.45
C ALA A 149 18.52 10.14 9.33
N GLU A 150 18.32 11.37 8.88
CA GLU A 150 19.17 12.03 7.88
C GLU A 150 20.62 12.14 8.37
N ARG A 151 20.81 12.64 9.60
CA ARG A 151 22.14 12.72 10.23
C ARG A 151 22.78 11.34 10.37
N TRP A 152 22.02 10.35 10.84
CA TRP A 152 22.50 8.97 10.97
C TRP A 152 22.93 8.39 9.60
N MET A 153 22.20 8.71 8.53
CA MET A 153 22.53 8.30 7.16
C MET A 153 23.81 8.99 6.68
N GLU A 154 23.97 10.29 6.93
CA GLU A 154 25.17 11.06 6.60
C GLU A 154 26.42 10.50 7.29
N GLU A 155 26.37 10.32 8.61
CA GLU A 155 27.47 9.80 9.43
C GLU A 155 27.96 8.41 8.98
N ARG A 156 27.07 7.61 8.37
CA ARG A 156 27.36 6.25 7.88
C ARG A 156 27.57 6.17 6.37
N GLY A 157 27.46 7.30 5.65
CA GLY A 157 27.55 7.33 4.19
C GLY A 157 26.43 6.51 3.49
N VAL A 158 25.25 6.41 4.10
CA VAL A 158 24.10 5.66 3.54
C VAL A 158 23.46 6.47 2.41
N LYS A 159 23.75 6.10 1.16
CA LYS A 159 23.23 6.75 -0.05
C LYS A 159 21.95 6.08 -0.57
N LYS A 160 20.90 6.04 0.24
CA LYS A 160 19.60 5.41 -0.08
C LYS A 160 18.46 6.44 0.03
N PRO A 161 17.32 6.27 -0.65
CA PRO A 161 16.15 7.12 -0.41
C PRO A 161 15.62 6.97 1.01
N LEU A 162 15.24 8.08 1.63
CA LEU A 162 14.53 8.13 2.90
C LEU A 162 13.03 8.35 2.62
N MET A 163 12.19 7.41 3.04
CA MET A 163 10.73 7.47 2.93
C MET A 163 10.12 7.77 4.32
N PRO A 164 9.66 9.00 4.56
CA PRO A 164 8.74 9.27 5.65
C PRO A 164 7.44 8.48 5.42
N VAL A 165 6.94 7.80 6.45
CA VAL A 165 5.67 7.06 6.41
C VAL A 165 4.73 7.69 7.42
N ILE A 166 3.66 8.31 6.93
CA ILE A 166 2.67 9.01 7.74
C ILE A 166 1.47 8.09 7.96
N GLN A 167 1.15 7.77 9.21
CA GLN A 167 -0.19 7.25 9.55
C GLN A 167 -1.26 8.29 9.23
N ALA A 168 -2.19 7.93 8.36
CA ALA A 168 -3.22 8.83 7.86
C ALA A 168 -4.12 9.33 9.00
N PRO A 169 -4.10 10.65 9.33
CA PRO A 169 -5.00 11.21 10.31
C PRO A 169 -6.41 11.41 9.73
N GLU A 170 -7.40 11.54 10.62
CA GLU A 170 -8.77 11.87 10.23
C GLU A 170 -8.96 13.35 9.95
N LYS A 171 -8.21 14.21 10.66
CA LYS A 171 -8.31 15.66 10.58
C LYS A 171 -7.42 16.21 9.47
N LYS A 172 -7.99 17.13 8.68
CA LYS A 172 -7.29 17.83 7.60
C LYS A 172 -6.06 18.56 8.11
N GLU A 173 -6.18 19.29 9.22
CA GLU A 173 -5.12 20.12 9.77
C GLU A 173 -3.90 19.29 10.18
N THR A 174 -4.14 18.11 10.75
CA THR A 174 -3.08 17.17 11.10
C THR A 174 -2.40 16.60 9.86
N ALA A 175 -3.17 16.24 8.82
CA ALA A 175 -2.60 15.77 7.55
C ALA A 175 -1.72 16.85 6.90
N THR A 176 -2.20 18.10 6.83
CA THR A 176 -1.45 19.23 6.28
C THR A 176 -0.13 19.42 7.02
N LYS A 177 -0.12 19.43 8.35
CA LYS A 177 1.10 19.59 9.16
C LYS A 177 2.13 18.49 8.90
N LEU A 178 1.70 17.23 8.88
CA LEU A 178 2.60 16.09 8.65
C LEU A 178 3.17 16.09 7.22
N LEU A 179 2.39 16.51 6.23
CA LEU A 179 2.87 16.66 4.86
C LEU A 179 3.86 17.83 4.73
N GLN A 180 3.66 18.94 5.43
CA GLN A 180 4.63 20.05 5.46
C GLN A 180 5.98 19.61 6.02
N ILE A 181 5.99 18.73 7.02
CA ILE A 181 7.23 18.12 7.52
C ILE A 181 7.89 17.29 6.42
N ALA A 182 7.15 16.41 5.74
CA ALA A 182 7.71 15.64 4.62
C ALA A 182 8.24 16.54 3.48
N GLU A 183 7.59 17.68 3.20
CA GLU A 183 8.06 18.68 2.23
C GLU A 183 9.37 19.36 2.69
N LYS A 184 9.48 19.70 3.98
CA LYS A 184 10.68 20.31 4.58
C LYS A 184 11.93 19.45 4.38
N HIS A 185 11.77 18.13 4.46
CA HIS A 185 12.85 17.14 4.27
C HIS A 185 13.15 16.79 2.80
N ASP A 186 12.52 17.50 1.83
CA ASP A 186 12.69 17.32 0.38
C ASP A 186 12.71 15.85 -0.10
N THR A 187 11.83 15.02 0.47
CA THR A 187 11.82 13.60 0.14
C THR A 187 11.34 13.34 -1.29
N SER A 188 11.94 12.34 -1.95
CA SER A 188 11.50 11.84 -3.26
C SER A 188 10.39 10.79 -3.16
N CYS A 189 10.08 10.31 -1.97
CA CYS A 189 9.09 9.25 -1.76
C CYS A 189 8.37 9.38 -0.41
N LEU A 190 7.08 9.08 -0.38
CA LEU A 190 6.21 9.22 0.78
C LEU A 190 5.37 7.97 0.97
N GLY A 191 5.36 7.43 2.19
CA GLY A 191 4.42 6.40 2.60
C GLY A 191 3.19 7.03 3.27
N LEU A 192 1.99 6.54 2.92
CA LEU A 192 0.75 6.87 3.63
C LEU A 192 0.16 5.58 4.20
N ASP A 193 0.26 5.39 5.52
CA ASP A 193 -0.34 4.25 6.20
C ASP A 193 -1.83 4.50 6.44
N LEU A 194 -2.67 3.84 5.64
CA LEU A 194 -4.13 3.90 5.72
C LEU A 194 -4.71 3.02 6.82
N ARG A 195 -3.93 2.37 7.68
CA ARG A 195 -4.40 1.66 8.90
C ARG A 195 -5.60 0.70 8.70
N GLY A 196 -5.85 0.20 7.49
CA GLY A 196 -7.01 -0.62 7.17
C GLY A 196 -8.35 0.12 7.06
N GLY A 197 -8.34 1.44 6.86
CA GLY A 197 -9.52 2.30 6.70
C GLY A 197 -9.36 3.30 5.55
N PHE A 198 -10.42 4.07 5.28
CA PHE A 198 -10.44 5.08 4.22
C PHE A 198 -10.42 6.50 4.81
N TYR A 199 -9.30 7.19 4.67
CA TYR A 199 -9.05 8.50 5.29
C TYR A 199 -9.24 9.64 4.29
N TYR A 200 -10.50 9.99 4.02
CA TYR A 200 -10.86 10.95 2.96
C TYR A 200 -10.10 12.28 3.05
N HIS A 201 -10.05 12.92 4.22
CA HIS A 201 -9.35 14.20 4.37
C HIS A 201 -7.85 14.08 4.13
N SER A 202 -7.20 13.02 4.64
CA SER A 202 -5.79 12.74 4.33
C SER A 202 -5.55 12.53 2.83
N LEU A 203 -6.42 11.80 2.15
CA LEU A 203 -6.32 11.56 0.71
C LEU A 203 -6.49 12.86 -0.09
N ARG A 204 -7.35 13.78 0.34
CA ARG A 204 -7.49 15.10 -0.30
C ARG A 204 -6.26 15.98 -0.07
N GLU A 205 -5.63 15.92 1.10
CA GLU A 205 -4.38 16.63 1.34
C GLU A 205 -3.21 16.05 0.53
N ILE A 206 -3.17 14.73 0.31
CA ILE A 206 -2.22 14.09 -0.60
C ILE A 206 -2.39 14.58 -2.04
N GLU A 207 -3.63 14.74 -2.50
CA GLU A 207 -3.91 15.33 -3.82
C GLU A 207 -3.32 16.75 -3.92
N GLN A 208 -3.50 17.59 -2.90
CA GLN A 208 -2.93 18.94 -2.89
C GLN A 208 -1.40 18.91 -2.84
N PHE A 209 -0.83 18.01 -2.05
CA PHE A 209 0.62 17.77 -1.98
C PHE A 209 1.17 17.35 -3.35
N LYS A 210 0.54 16.39 -4.03
CA LYS A 210 0.98 15.92 -5.36
C LYS A 210 0.87 16.99 -6.44
N LYS A 211 -0.08 17.92 -6.36
CA LYS A 211 -0.14 19.08 -7.25
C LYS A 211 1.10 19.98 -7.10
N ARG A 212 1.59 20.16 -5.87
CA ARG A 212 2.82 20.95 -5.59
C ARG A 212 4.11 20.18 -5.85
N LYS A 213 4.11 18.88 -5.54
CA LYS A 213 5.27 17.99 -5.58
C LYS A 213 4.98 16.75 -6.46
N PRO A 214 4.75 16.93 -7.78
CA PRO A 214 4.28 15.86 -8.66
C PRO A 214 5.28 14.70 -8.79
N LYS A 215 6.58 14.99 -8.63
CA LYS A 215 7.68 14.01 -8.74
C LYS A 215 7.85 13.11 -7.52
N VAL A 216 7.15 13.37 -6.42
CA VAL A 216 7.22 12.52 -5.23
C VAL A 216 6.40 11.27 -5.47
N TRP A 217 7.02 10.11 -5.29
CA TRP A 217 6.34 8.83 -5.33
C TRP A 217 5.54 8.62 -4.03
N VAL A 218 4.21 8.50 -4.12
CA VAL A 218 3.34 8.25 -2.97
C VAL A 218 2.87 6.79 -2.97
N HIS A 219 3.19 6.08 -1.89
CA HIS A 219 2.81 4.68 -1.67
C HIS A 219 1.83 4.54 -0.51
N ALA A 220 0.62 4.06 -0.78
CA ALA A 220 -0.35 3.74 0.25
C ALA A 220 -0.08 2.35 0.87
N LEU A 221 0.10 2.33 2.19
CA LEU A 221 0.30 1.13 3.00
C LEU A 221 -1.01 0.77 3.71
N GLN A 222 -1.15 -0.49 4.10
CA GLN A 222 -2.32 -1.00 4.82
C GLN A 222 -3.67 -0.79 4.12
N VAL A 223 -3.70 -0.84 2.78
CA VAL A 223 -4.94 -0.60 2.03
C VAL A 223 -5.92 -1.77 2.26
N PRO A 224 -7.14 -1.51 2.78
CA PRO A 224 -8.13 -2.55 2.98
C PRO A 224 -8.67 -3.07 1.62
N PRO A 225 -9.24 -4.28 1.58
CA PRO A 225 -9.84 -4.81 0.36
C PRO A 225 -11.10 -4.06 -0.08
N LYS A 226 -11.74 -3.33 0.84
CA LYS A 226 -13.03 -2.67 0.69
C LYS A 226 -12.97 -1.28 1.29
N VAL A 227 -13.55 -0.31 0.60
CA VAL A 227 -13.68 1.07 1.08
C VAL A 227 -14.60 1.12 2.31
N ARG A 228 -14.17 1.84 3.35
CA ARG A 228 -14.96 2.15 4.54
C ARG A 228 -15.27 3.65 4.59
N PHE A 229 -16.36 4.09 3.97
CA PHE A 229 -16.71 5.50 3.86
C PHE A 229 -18.18 5.73 4.23
N GLY A 230 -18.43 6.11 5.49
CA GLY A 230 -19.77 6.15 6.11
C GLY A 230 -20.40 4.75 6.33
N ARG A 231 -20.22 3.86 5.35
CA ARG A 231 -20.57 2.44 5.37
C ARG A 231 -19.48 1.61 4.70
N LEU A 232 -19.49 0.30 4.93
CA LEU A 232 -18.63 -0.62 4.20
C LEU A 232 -19.15 -0.79 2.76
N MET A 233 -18.32 -0.48 1.77
CA MET A 233 -18.66 -0.60 0.36
C MET A 233 -17.85 -1.74 -0.28
N PRO A 234 -18.42 -2.56 -1.18
CA PRO A 234 -17.67 -3.60 -1.88
C PRO A 234 -16.51 -3.08 -2.75
N CYS A 235 -16.51 -1.80 -3.09
CA CYS A 235 -15.48 -1.13 -3.90
C CYS A 235 -14.08 -1.41 -3.38
N SER A 236 -13.19 -1.85 -4.28
CA SER A 236 -11.78 -2.06 -3.95
C SER A 236 -11.07 -0.72 -3.78
N GLU A 237 -10.60 -0.47 -2.57
CA GLU A 237 -9.96 0.81 -2.23
C GLU A 237 -8.73 1.07 -3.10
N GLY A 238 -7.83 0.08 -3.23
CA GLY A 238 -6.63 0.21 -4.06
C GLY A 238 -6.90 0.59 -5.52
N MET A 239 -8.08 0.25 -6.06
CA MET A 239 -8.45 0.60 -7.44
C MET A 239 -8.93 2.05 -7.60
N ILE A 240 -9.34 2.72 -6.52
CA ILE A 240 -9.77 4.13 -6.55
C ILE A 240 -8.71 5.10 -6.07
N LEU A 241 -7.71 4.63 -5.30
CA LEU A 241 -6.64 5.47 -4.75
C LEU A 241 -5.91 6.35 -5.77
N PRO A 242 -5.67 5.94 -7.03
CA PRO A 242 -5.03 6.82 -8.01
C PRO A 242 -5.77 8.15 -8.20
N MET A 243 -7.09 8.19 -8.06
CA MET A 243 -7.88 9.42 -8.19
C MET A 243 -7.46 10.52 -7.19
N PHE A 244 -6.82 10.13 -6.08
CA PHE A 244 -6.31 11.01 -5.03
C PHE A 244 -4.81 11.30 -5.14
N GLY A 245 -4.15 10.91 -6.23
CA GLY A 245 -2.70 11.11 -6.43
C GLY A 245 -1.81 10.03 -5.80
N ILE A 246 -2.38 8.90 -5.39
CA ILE A 246 -1.60 7.74 -4.92
C ILE A 246 -1.04 6.99 -6.14
N ASP A 247 0.29 6.90 -6.22
CA ASP A 247 0.96 6.24 -7.34
C ASP A 247 1.01 4.72 -7.16
N SER A 248 1.01 4.21 -5.92
CA SER A 248 1.04 2.76 -5.70
C SER A 248 0.48 2.38 -4.35
N TYR A 249 0.18 1.09 -4.17
CA TYR A 249 -0.25 0.60 -2.86
C TYR A 249 0.17 -0.83 -2.55
N SER A 250 0.07 -1.17 -1.26
CA SER A 250 0.25 -2.50 -0.72
C SER A 250 -0.94 -2.85 0.19
N ARG A 251 -1.28 -4.14 0.26
CA ARG A 251 -2.48 -4.58 0.99
C ARG A 251 -2.31 -4.51 2.50
N TRP A 252 -3.42 -4.34 3.21
CA TRP A 252 -3.51 -4.54 4.66
C TRP A 252 -3.01 -5.94 5.09
N ILE A 253 -2.01 -5.96 5.98
CA ILE A 253 -1.63 -7.12 6.80
C ILE A 253 -2.74 -7.48 7.79
N VAL A 254 -3.55 -8.48 7.46
CA VAL A 254 -4.61 -8.97 8.36
C VAL A 254 -3.96 -9.70 9.55
N PRO A 255 -4.35 -9.40 10.80
CA PRO A 255 -4.07 -10.28 11.93
C PRO A 255 -4.59 -11.70 11.64
N PRO A 256 -4.06 -12.74 12.31
CA PRO A 256 -4.64 -14.08 12.21
C PRO A 256 -6.16 -13.98 12.45
N PRO A 257 -7.00 -14.46 11.53
CA PRO A 257 -8.45 -14.35 11.69
C PRO A 257 -8.88 -15.11 12.95
N PRO A 258 -9.87 -14.61 13.72
CA PRO A 258 -10.44 -15.38 14.81
C PRO A 258 -11.01 -16.69 14.26
N THR A 259 -10.71 -17.80 14.94
CA THR A 259 -11.14 -19.14 14.55
C THR A 259 -12.60 -19.39 14.92
N PRO A 260 -13.37 -20.12 14.09
CA PRO A 260 -12.93 -20.82 12.86
C PRO A 260 -13.07 -19.95 11.60
N LEU A 261 -11.99 -19.87 10.81
CA LEU A 261 -12.05 -19.33 9.45
C LEU A 261 -12.77 -20.36 8.55
N THR A 262 -13.79 -19.92 7.82
CA THR A 262 -14.48 -20.75 6.83
C THR A 262 -14.27 -20.22 5.41
N LYS A 263 -14.53 -21.03 4.39
CA LYS A 263 -14.29 -20.64 2.98
C LYS A 263 -15.26 -19.56 2.52
N GLU A 264 -16.45 -19.51 3.09
CA GLU A 264 -17.57 -18.64 2.74
C GLU A 264 -17.30 -17.17 3.11
N VAL A 265 -16.39 -16.92 4.07
CA VAL A 265 -16.02 -15.56 4.50
C VAL A 265 -14.79 -15.01 3.78
N ILE A 266 -14.13 -15.80 2.94
CA ILE A 266 -12.98 -15.36 2.15
C ILE A 266 -13.48 -14.47 1.01
N ASN A 267 -12.98 -13.24 0.98
CA ASN A 267 -13.29 -12.31 -0.09
C ASN A 267 -12.32 -12.50 -1.27
N VAL A 268 -12.85 -12.36 -2.47
CA VAL A 268 -12.13 -12.45 -3.74
C VAL A 268 -12.39 -11.18 -4.54
N PHE A 269 -11.37 -10.66 -5.21
CA PHE A 269 -11.49 -9.50 -6.06
C PHE A 269 -12.26 -9.82 -7.34
N ASP A 270 -13.31 -9.02 -7.61
CA ASP A 270 -14.09 -9.01 -8.83
C ASP A 270 -13.48 -8.02 -9.83
N ARG A 271 -12.86 -8.56 -10.87
CA ARG A 271 -12.25 -7.79 -11.96
C ARG A 271 -13.29 -6.99 -12.77
N LYS A 272 -14.51 -7.50 -12.89
CA LYS A 272 -15.57 -6.87 -13.68
C LYS A 272 -16.07 -5.60 -12.98
N GLY A 273 -16.47 -5.72 -11.72
CA GLY A 273 -17.02 -4.61 -10.92
C GLY A 273 -15.99 -3.75 -10.18
N TRP A 274 -14.74 -4.20 -10.04
CA TRP A 274 -13.71 -3.66 -9.13
C TRP A 274 -14.13 -3.71 -7.66
N GLY A 275 -14.67 -4.86 -7.26
CA GLY A 275 -15.15 -5.10 -5.91
C GLY A 275 -14.36 -6.19 -5.20
N SER A 276 -14.61 -6.36 -3.91
CA SER A 276 -14.19 -7.52 -3.15
C SER A 276 -15.44 -8.19 -2.57
N MET A 277 -15.67 -9.45 -2.93
CA MET A 277 -16.95 -10.13 -2.68
C MET A 277 -16.73 -11.51 -2.06
N LYS A 278 -17.71 -11.99 -1.29
CA LYS A 278 -17.70 -13.38 -0.78
C LYS A 278 -18.13 -14.35 -1.87
N LYS A 279 -17.91 -15.65 -1.66
CA LYS A 279 -18.31 -16.72 -2.59
C LYS A 279 -19.76 -16.54 -3.06
N LYS A 280 -20.73 -16.54 -2.13
CA LYS A 280 -22.17 -16.47 -2.42
C LYS A 280 -22.55 -15.29 -3.31
N ASP A 281 -21.99 -14.11 -3.02
CA ASP A 281 -22.25 -12.90 -3.81
C ASP A 281 -21.70 -13.05 -5.24
N PHE A 282 -20.55 -13.70 -5.38
CA PHE A 282 -19.93 -13.99 -6.67
C PHE A 282 -20.76 -14.98 -7.50
N GLU A 283 -21.27 -16.05 -6.88
CA GLU A 283 -22.14 -17.02 -7.58
C GLU A 283 -23.41 -16.31 -8.07
N ALA A 284 -24.04 -15.51 -7.20
CA ALA A 284 -25.28 -14.80 -7.53
C ALA A 284 -25.09 -13.70 -8.60
N LEU A 285 -24.02 -12.91 -8.53
CA LEU A 285 -23.82 -11.73 -9.40
C LEU A 285 -23.04 -12.02 -10.68
N ARG A 286 -22.23 -13.09 -10.70
CA ARG A 286 -21.30 -13.41 -11.80
C ARG A 286 -21.50 -14.81 -12.36
N ASN A 287 -22.47 -15.58 -11.86
CA ASN A 287 -22.73 -16.96 -12.27
C ASN A 287 -21.46 -17.82 -12.21
N ASN A 288 -20.71 -17.69 -11.11
CA ASN A 288 -19.41 -18.34 -10.86
C ASN A 288 -18.26 -18.04 -11.84
N ASN A 289 -18.46 -17.20 -12.86
CA ASN A 289 -17.41 -16.89 -13.82
C ASN A 289 -16.40 -15.86 -13.28
N SER A 290 -15.15 -16.31 -13.07
CA SER A 290 -14.07 -15.49 -12.52
C SER A 290 -13.62 -14.34 -13.44
N ASN A 291 -13.89 -14.44 -14.76
CA ASN A 291 -13.39 -13.54 -15.81
C ASN A 291 -11.88 -13.25 -15.69
N CYS A 292 -11.12 -14.23 -15.19
CA CYS A 292 -9.72 -14.07 -14.82
C CYS A 292 -8.85 -15.21 -15.34
N ASN A 293 -7.78 -14.85 -16.03
CA ASN A 293 -6.77 -15.77 -16.56
C ASN A 293 -5.46 -15.73 -15.76
N CYS A 294 -5.49 -15.30 -14.49
CA CYS A 294 -4.29 -15.28 -13.66
C CYS A 294 -3.81 -16.70 -13.34
N ALA A 295 -2.58 -16.83 -12.80
CA ALA A 295 -1.98 -18.13 -12.47
C ALA A 295 -2.82 -19.00 -11.50
N VAL A 296 -3.71 -18.39 -10.72
CA VAL A 296 -4.64 -19.09 -9.82
C VAL A 296 -5.91 -19.53 -10.56
N CYS A 297 -6.54 -18.64 -11.32
CA CYS A 297 -7.83 -18.89 -11.97
C CYS A 297 -7.70 -19.70 -13.27
N GLN A 298 -6.65 -19.46 -14.05
CA GLN A 298 -6.38 -20.17 -15.32
C GLN A 298 -7.59 -20.19 -16.28
N GLY A 299 -8.43 -19.15 -16.26
CA GLY A 299 -9.65 -19.07 -17.06
C GLY A 299 -10.80 -19.96 -16.60
N LYS A 300 -10.65 -20.63 -15.46
CA LYS A 300 -11.68 -21.47 -14.85
C LYS A 300 -12.66 -20.64 -14.02
N ASP A 301 -13.81 -21.23 -13.75
CA ASP A 301 -14.80 -20.71 -12.82
C ASP A 301 -14.27 -20.66 -11.39
N LEU A 302 -15.03 -20.00 -10.52
CA LEU A 302 -14.67 -19.78 -9.14
C LEU A 302 -14.83 -21.04 -8.27
N GLU A 303 -15.55 -22.07 -8.68
CA GLU A 303 -15.69 -23.28 -7.86
C GLU A 303 -14.34 -24.00 -7.58
N PRO A 304 -13.50 -24.30 -8.59
CA PRO A 304 -12.16 -24.87 -8.38
C PRO A 304 -11.25 -24.03 -7.47
N PHE A 305 -11.50 -22.72 -7.40
CA PHE A 305 -10.77 -21.83 -6.51
C PHE A 305 -11.00 -22.17 -5.02
N TYR A 306 -12.20 -22.64 -4.66
CA TYR A 306 -12.60 -22.97 -3.29
C TYR A 306 -12.31 -24.43 -2.89
N GLU A 307 -11.72 -25.24 -3.76
CA GLU A 307 -11.23 -26.58 -3.44
C GLU A 307 -10.00 -26.54 -2.51
N GLY A 308 -9.84 -27.59 -1.69
CA GLY A 308 -8.71 -27.75 -0.75
C GLY A 308 -8.99 -27.29 0.68
N LYS A 309 -7.94 -27.07 1.48
CA LYS A 309 -8.07 -26.59 2.88
C LYS A 309 -8.36 -25.10 2.91
N VAL A 310 -8.99 -24.61 3.99
CA VAL A 310 -9.37 -23.18 4.10
C VAL A 310 -8.17 -22.23 3.96
N LEU A 311 -6.99 -22.61 4.45
CA LEU A 311 -5.76 -21.81 4.32
C LEU A 311 -5.22 -21.78 2.89
N GLU A 312 -5.41 -22.85 2.11
CA GLU A 312 -5.04 -22.89 0.69
C GLU A 312 -5.96 -21.97 -0.12
N VAL A 313 -7.27 -21.99 0.15
CA VAL A 313 -8.23 -21.07 -0.46
C VAL A 313 -7.90 -19.61 -0.11
N LEU A 314 -7.54 -19.33 1.15
CA LEU A 314 -7.12 -17.98 1.56
C LEU A 314 -5.85 -17.55 0.82
N ALA A 315 -4.91 -18.47 0.61
CA ALA A 315 -3.69 -18.20 -0.14
C ALA A 315 -3.98 -17.92 -1.62
N LYS A 316 -4.81 -18.75 -2.26
CA LYS A 316 -5.32 -18.53 -3.63
C LYS A 316 -5.96 -17.14 -3.77
N ALA A 317 -6.77 -16.72 -2.80
CA ALA A 317 -7.39 -15.38 -2.80
C ALA A 317 -6.38 -14.24 -2.70
N LYS A 318 -5.37 -14.34 -1.85
CA LYS A 318 -4.32 -13.33 -1.77
C LYS A 318 -3.58 -13.18 -3.10
N VAL A 319 -3.21 -14.30 -3.73
CA VAL A 319 -2.46 -14.33 -5.00
C VAL A 319 -3.33 -13.90 -6.19
N HIS A 320 -4.59 -14.31 -6.26
CA HIS A 320 -5.54 -13.85 -7.29
C HIS A 320 -5.78 -12.35 -7.20
N ASP A 321 -6.10 -11.84 -6.00
CA ASP A 321 -6.31 -10.42 -5.79
C ASP A 321 -5.07 -9.65 -6.24
N HIS A 322 -3.89 -10.12 -5.79
CA HIS A 322 -2.56 -9.97 -6.40
C HIS A 322 -2.54 -9.47 -7.85
N LEU A 323 -2.61 -10.50 -8.68
CA LEU A 323 -2.41 -10.47 -10.11
C LEU A 323 -3.55 -9.74 -10.82
N SER A 324 -4.79 -9.94 -10.37
CA SER A 324 -5.98 -9.36 -11.00
C SER A 324 -6.03 -7.85 -10.85
N GLN A 325 -5.68 -7.32 -9.67
CA GLN A 325 -5.63 -5.87 -9.48
C GLN A 325 -4.48 -5.23 -10.27
N ARG A 326 -3.29 -5.87 -10.33
CA ARG A 326 -2.19 -5.38 -11.18
C ARG A 326 -2.59 -5.31 -12.64
N GLU A 327 -3.35 -6.29 -13.14
CA GLU A 327 -3.84 -6.29 -14.52
C GLU A 327 -4.84 -5.14 -14.77
N GLU A 328 -5.77 -4.90 -13.85
CA GLU A 328 -6.70 -3.78 -13.98
C GLU A 328 -6.02 -2.42 -13.83
N LEU A 329 -4.94 -2.31 -13.04
CA LEU A 329 -4.13 -1.09 -12.96
C LEU A 329 -3.40 -0.78 -14.28
N LYS A 330 -3.14 -1.78 -15.14
CA LYS A 330 -2.63 -1.51 -16.50
C LYS A 330 -3.66 -0.72 -17.31
N LYS A 331 -4.93 -1.09 -17.21
CA LYS A 331 -6.04 -0.36 -17.85
C LYS A 331 -6.20 1.03 -17.24
N SER A 332 -6.01 1.18 -15.93
CA SER A 332 -5.99 2.50 -15.29
C SER A 332 -4.92 3.40 -15.90
N ARG A 333 -3.69 2.90 -16.12
CA ARG A 333 -2.62 3.67 -16.78
C ARG A 333 -3.00 4.14 -18.17
N GLU A 334 -3.54 3.24 -18.99
CA GLU A 334 -3.99 3.59 -20.34
C GLU A 334 -5.09 4.65 -20.32
N ALA A 335 -6.06 4.53 -19.42
CA ALA A 335 -7.13 5.51 -19.27
C ALA A 335 -6.62 6.87 -18.79
N ILE A 336 -5.71 6.89 -17.80
CA ILE A 336 -5.08 8.12 -17.29
C ILE A 336 -4.31 8.82 -18.41
N LYS A 337 -3.51 8.08 -19.18
CA LYS A 337 -2.75 8.62 -20.32
C LYS A 337 -3.65 9.26 -21.39
N LYS A 338 -4.91 8.83 -21.49
CA LYS A 338 -5.93 9.38 -22.40
C LYS A 338 -6.83 10.46 -21.76
N GLY A 339 -6.68 10.77 -20.47
CA GLY A 339 -7.59 11.66 -19.74
C GLY A 339 -8.99 11.08 -19.47
N GLU A 340 -9.11 9.75 -19.54
CA GLU A 340 -10.36 9.00 -19.48
C GLU A 340 -10.53 8.24 -18.14
N TYR A 341 -9.70 8.52 -17.13
CA TYR A 341 -9.70 7.72 -15.91
C TYR A 341 -11.02 7.82 -15.13
N LEU A 342 -11.60 9.02 -15.04
CA LEU A 342 -12.92 9.19 -14.43
C LEU A 342 -14.01 8.40 -15.18
N SER A 343 -13.94 8.34 -16.51
CA SER A 343 -14.86 7.56 -17.34
C SER A 343 -14.70 6.07 -17.08
N LEU A 344 -13.46 5.58 -16.95
CA LEU A 344 -13.18 4.20 -16.53
C LEU A 344 -13.81 3.90 -15.16
N LEU A 345 -13.62 4.76 -14.16
CA LEU A 345 -14.25 4.58 -12.84
C LEU A 345 -15.78 4.53 -12.94
N LYS A 346 -16.40 5.42 -13.72
CA LYS A 346 -17.85 5.44 -13.94
C LYS A 346 -18.37 4.22 -14.70
N SER A 347 -17.53 3.52 -15.46
CA SER A 347 -17.89 2.28 -16.17
C SER A 347 -17.91 1.04 -15.26
N LYS A 348 -17.25 1.11 -14.10
CA LYS A 348 -17.12 0.01 -13.13
C LYS A 348 -18.19 0.13 -12.06
N GLU A 349 -18.88 -0.97 -11.77
CA GLU A 349 -20.03 -1.03 -10.84
C GLU A 349 -19.73 -0.36 -9.49
N TYR A 350 -18.70 -0.81 -8.78
CA TYR A 350 -18.46 -0.35 -7.41
C TYR A 350 -17.76 1.02 -7.31
N PRO A 351 -16.78 1.35 -8.17
CA PRO A 351 -16.25 2.71 -8.23
C PRO A 351 -17.32 3.75 -8.59
N LYS A 352 -18.24 3.44 -9.53
CA LYS A 352 -19.37 4.32 -9.85
C LYS A 352 -20.24 4.61 -8.63
N GLU A 353 -20.58 3.58 -7.83
CA GLU A 353 -21.36 3.77 -6.61
C GLU A 353 -20.57 4.54 -5.54
N PHE A 354 -19.26 4.33 -5.43
CA PHE A 354 -18.39 5.11 -4.54
C PHE A 354 -18.39 6.60 -4.90
N LEU A 355 -18.25 6.93 -6.19
CA LEU A 355 -18.22 8.33 -6.66
C LEU A 355 -19.50 9.10 -6.29
N LYS A 356 -20.65 8.43 -6.20
CA LYS A 356 -21.91 9.07 -5.76
C LYS A 356 -21.93 9.44 -4.28
N GLN A 357 -21.06 8.83 -3.46
CA GLN A 357 -20.98 9.09 -2.02
C GLN A 357 -20.03 10.24 -1.70
N LEU A 358 -19.14 10.61 -2.62
CA LEU A 358 -18.19 11.68 -2.39
C LEU A 358 -18.94 12.99 -2.11
N PRO A 359 -18.51 13.78 -1.12
CA PRO A 359 -19.03 15.13 -0.93
C PRO A 359 -18.89 15.88 -2.25
N ARG A 360 -19.97 16.54 -2.70
CA ARG A 360 -19.87 17.49 -3.81
C ARG A 360 -18.93 18.60 -3.34
N ASP A 361 -17.96 18.97 -4.16
CA ASP A 361 -17.08 20.10 -3.83
C ASP A 361 -17.97 21.31 -3.52
N GLU A 362 -18.01 21.72 -2.25
CA GLU A 362 -18.47 23.06 -1.90
C GLU A 362 -17.42 23.99 -2.50
N GLY A 363 -17.78 24.63 -3.62
CA GLY A 363 -16.99 25.70 -4.19
C GLY A 363 -16.69 26.76 -3.12
N PRO A 364 -15.67 27.61 -3.33
CA PRO A 364 -15.30 28.61 -2.35
C PRO A 364 -16.55 29.38 -1.93
N SER A 365 -16.85 29.35 -0.63
CA SER A 365 -17.91 30.15 -0.05
C SER A 365 -17.55 31.62 -0.25
N ASN A 366 -18.00 32.20 -1.35
CA ASN A 366 -18.13 33.65 -1.48
C ASN A 366 -19.18 34.07 -0.45
N LYS A 367 -18.72 34.33 0.77
CA LYS A 367 -19.44 35.20 1.70
C LYS A 367 -18.74 36.55 1.64
N SER A 368 -19.36 37.39 0.82
CA SER A 368 -19.31 38.84 0.79
C SER A 368 -19.27 39.49 2.17
#